data_AF-A0AAE1AF53-F1
#
_entry.id   AF-A0AAE1AF53-F1
#
_cell.length_a   1.000
_cell.length_b   1.000
_cell.length_c   1.000
_cell.angle_alpha   90.00
_cell.angle_beta   90.00
_cell.angle_gamma   90.00
#
_symmetry.space_group_name_H-M   'P 1'
#
loop_
_entity.id
_entity.type
_entity.pdbx_description
1 polymer ?
#
loop_
_entity_poly.entity_id
_entity_poly.type
_entity_poly.pdbx_seq_one_letter_code
_entity_poly.pdbx_strand_id
1 'polypeptide(L)'
;MTSNLETGKNFKIFADNLFSSLKLVKALRERGLSYVGMVRENRLEGCGLKAERVVKKEGRGAMNSKVNVASNVVAVRWFDNNKK
;
A
#
# COMPACT_ATOMS: atom_id res chain seq x y z
N MET A 1 6.20 -17.65 5.34
CA MET A 1 7.35 -16.74 5.55
C MET A 1 7.23 -15.98 6.86
N THR A 2 6.10 -15.32 7.15
CA THR A 2 5.90 -14.55 8.40
C THR A 2 5.44 -15.39 9.60
N SER A 3 5.24 -16.71 9.43
CA SER A 3 4.71 -17.62 10.44
C SER A 3 5.62 -17.79 11.66
N ASN A 4 6.93 -17.65 11.47
CA ASN A 4 7.94 -17.90 12.49
C ASN A 4 8.34 -16.61 13.24
N LEU A 5 7.68 -15.48 12.96
CA LEU A 5 7.92 -14.23 13.67
C LEU A 5 7.22 -14.28 15.03
N GLU A 6 7.97 -13.94 16.08
CA GLU A 6 7.42 -13.79 17.43
C GLU A 6 6.30 -12.75 17.47
N THR A 7 5.20 -13.09 18.13
CA THR A 7 4.08 -12.18 18.36
C THR A 7 4.42 -11.13 19.43
N GLY A 8 3.88 -9.92 19.31
CA GLY A 8 4.09 -8.84 20.30
C GLY A 8 5.36 -8.01 20.09
N LYS A 9 6.13 -8.27 19.02
CA LYS A 9 7.29 -7.48 18.60
C LYS A 9 6.90 -6.56 17.43
N ASN A 10 7.48 -5.36 17.37
CA ASN A 10 7.17 -4.37 16.34
C ASN A 10 7.90 -4.62 15.01
N PHE A 11 7.65 -5.78 14.40
CA PHE A 11 8.21 -6.10 13.09
C PHE A 11 7.51 -5.32 11.97
N LYS A 12 8.32 -4.84 11.01
CA LYS A 12 7.86 -4.14 9.81
C LYS A 12 8.25 -4.93 8.58
N ILE A 13 7.26 -5.28 7.77
CA ILE A 13 7.45 -6.04 6.53
C ILE A 13 7.48 -5.05 5.37
N PHE A 14 8.50 -5.17 4.53
CA PHE A 14 8.64 -4.42 3.28
C PHE A 14 8.61 -5.40 2.12
N ALA A 15 7.72 -5.17 1.15
CA ALA A 15 7.53 -6.10 0.05
C ALA A 15 7.28 -5.40 -1.29
N ASP A 16 7.69 -6.08 -2.37
CA ASP A 16 7.38 -5.67 -3.73
C ASP A 16 5.95 -6.08 -4.14
N ASN A 17 5.47 -5.54 -5.26
CA ASN A 17 4.14 -5.65 -5.81
C ASN A 17 3.61 -7.08 -5.99
N LEU A 18 4.47 -8.09 -6.06
CA LEU A 18 4.04 -9.49 -6.15
C LEU A 18 3.30 -9.90 -4.87
N PHE A 19 3.75 -9.46 -3.70
CA PHE A 19 3.27 -9.87 -2.39
C PHE A 19 2.35 -8.83 -1.74
N SER A 20 1.57 -8.12 -2.56
CA SER A 20 0.72 -7.02 -2.10
C SER A 20 -0.74 -7.27 -2.46
N SER A 21 -1.56 -7.49 -1.44
CA SER A 21 -3.02 -7.56 -1.51
C SER A 21 -3.63 -7.02 -0.22
N LEU A 22 -4.82 -6.43 -0.30
CA LEU A 22 -5.48 -5.85 0.87
C LEU A 22 -5.75 -6.91 1.96
N LYS A 23 -6.14 -8.12 1.54
CA LYS A 23 -6.37 -9.27 2.44
C LYS A 23 -5.11 -9.64 3.23
N LEU A 24 -3.95 -9.67 2.58
CA LEU A 24 -2.68 -9.97 3.25
C LEU A 24 -2.33 -8.89 4.28
N VAL A 25 -2.46 -7.61 3.93
CA VAL A 25 -2.16 -6.50 4.84
C VAL A 25 -3.03 -6.56 6.10
N LYS A 26 -4.33 -6.87 5.94
CA LYS A 26 -5.25 -7.06 7.07
C LYS A 26 -4.80 -8.22 7.98
N ALA A 27 -4.52 -9.38 7.40
CA ALA A 27 -4.08 -10.55 8.17
C ALA A 27 -2.75 -10.32 8.91
N LEU A 28 -1.82 -9.57 8.31
CA LEU A 28 -0.57 -9.20 8.98
C LEU A 28 -0.80 -8.22 10.14
N ARG A 29 -1.69 -7.24 9.95
CA ARG A 29 -2.07 -6.30 11.01
C ARG A 29 -2.72 -7.00 12.19
N GLU A 30 -3.63 -7.95 11.94
CA GLU A 30 -4.29 -8.74 12.99
C GLU A 30 -3.27 -9.56 13.81
N ARG A 31 -2.12 -9.91 13.22
CA ARG A 31 -1.00 -10.55 13.91
C ARG A 31 -0.05 -9.55 14.60
N GLY A 32 -0.36 -8.26 14.59
CA GLY A 32 0.47 -7.20 15.16
C GLY A 32 1.67 -6.80 14.29
N LEU A 33 1.70 -7.20 13.02
CA LEU A 33 2.80 -6.92 12.09
C LEU A 33 2.46 -5.70 11.23
N SER A 34 3.40 -4.77 11.13
CA SER A 34 3.28 -3.63 10.21
C SER A 34 3.70 -4.05 8.80
N TYR A 35 3.06 -3.48 7.78
CA TYR A 35 3.36 -3.78 6.39
C TYR A 35 3.42 -2.52 5.54
N VAL A 36 4.42 -2.44 4.67
CA VAL A 36 4.56 -1.43 3.62
C VAL A 36 4.96 -2.15 2.33
N GLY A 37 4.30 -1.83 1.23
CA GLY A 37 4.66 -2.44 -0.04
C GLY A 37 4.08 -1.70 -1.25
N MET A 38 4.68 -1.95 -2.40
CA MET A 38 4.15 -1.47 -3.68
C MET A 38 2.91 -2.29 -4.05
N VAL A 39 1.92 -1.71 -4.69
CA VAL A 39 0.70 -2.43 -5.08
C VAL A 39 0.28 -2.04 -6.49
N ARG A 40 -0.18 -3.02 -7.27
CA ARG A 40 -0.75 -2.77 -8.60
C ARG A 40 -2.18 -2.25 -8.44
N GLU A 41 -2.58 -1.33 -9.31
CA GLU A 41 -3.90 -0.68 -9.25
C GLU A 41 -5.06 -1.67 -9.23
N ASN A 42 -4.97 -2.75 -10.02
CA ASN A 42 -6.00 -3.79 -10.08
C ASN A 42 -6.15 -4.62 -8.78
N ARG A 43 -5.24 -4.47 -7.81
CA ARG A 43 -5.28 -5.16 -6.51
C ARG A 43 -5.80 -4.29 -5.36
N LEU A 44 -6.22 -3.06 -5.68
CA LEU A 44 -6.75 -2.11 -4.70
C LEU A 44 -8.27 -2.24 -4.47
N GLU A 45 -8.92 -3.29 -4.98
CA GLU A 45 -10.35 -3.60 -4.74
C GLU A 45 -11.29 -2.39 -4.96
N GLY A 46 -11.02 -1.60 -6.01
CA GLY A 46 -11.85 -0.41 -6.35
C GLY A 46 -11.56 0.83 -5.49
N CYS A 47 -10.40 0.89 -4.81
CA CYS A 47 -9.98 2.09 -4.10
C CYS A 47 -10.02 3.33 -5.01
N GLY A 48 -10.78 4.34 -4.61
CA GLY A 48 -10.96 5.59 -5.36
C GLY A 48 -9.76 6.54 -5.33
N LEU A 49 -8.55 6.03 -5.56
CA LEU A 49 -7.38 6.89 -5.79
C LEU A 49 -7.55 7.64 -7.11
N LYS A 50 -7.02 8.86 -7.18
CA LYS A 50 -6.92 9.60 -8.45
C LYS A 50 -6.24 8.73 -9.50
N ALA A 51 -6.82 8.63 -10.69
CA ALA A 51 -6.22 7.92 -11.81
C ALA A 51 -4.80 8.46 -12.10
N GLU A 52 -3.90 7.58 -12.56
CA GLU A 52 -2.50 7.94 -12.84
C GLU A 52 -2.39 9.17 -13.77
N ARG A 53 -3.25 9.25 -14.79
CA ARG A 53 -3.30 10.39 -15.72
C ARG A 53 -3.61 11.72 -15.03
N VAL A 54 -4.40 11.72 -13.97
CA VAL A 54 -4.74 12.93 -13.21
C VAL A 54 -3.55 13.37 -12.36
N VAL A 55 -2.95 12.43 -11.60
CA VAL A 55 -1.78 12.73 -10.76
C VAL A 55 -0.59 13.20 -11.61
N LYS A 56 -0.40 12.64 -12.81
CA LYS A 56 0.62 13.10 -13.76
C LYS A 56 0.41 14.54 -14.24
N LYS A 57 -0.85 14.95 -14.49
CA LYS A 57 -1.18 16.32 -14.90
C LYS A 57 -0.92 17.35 -13.79
N GLU A 58 -1.06 16.93 -12.53
CA GLU A 58 -0.79 17.77 -11.36
C GLU A 58 0.72 18.04 -11.16
N GLY A 59 1.58 17.36 -11.89
CA GLY A 59 3.02 17.61 -11.90
C GLY A 59 3.80 16.80 -10.87
N ARG A 60 5.13 16.91 -10.93
CA ARG A 60 6.05 16.18 -10.05
C ARG A 60 5.77 16.50 -8.57
N GLY A 61 5.77 15.48 -7.73
CA GLY A 61 5.44 15.58 -6.32
C GLY A 61 3.94 15.52 -6.02
N ALA A 62 3.07 15.53 -7.05
CA ALA A 62 1.65 15.33 -6.83
C ALA A 62 1.38 13.97 -6.20
N MET A 63 0.49 13.94 -5.21
CA MET A 63 0.10 12.72 -4.52
C MET A 63 -1.40 12.69 -4.23
N ASN A 64 -1.90 11.47 -4.09
CA ASN A 64 -3.24 11.21 -3.60
C ASN A 64 -3.19 10.03 -2.63
N SER A 65 -3.85 10.17 -1.49
CA SER A 65 -3.98 9.12 -0.50
C SER A 65 -5.44 8.86 -0.18
N LYS A 66 -5.72 7.60 0.20
CA LYS A 66 -7.01 7.16 0.72
C LYS A 66 -6.77 6.29 1.94
N VAL A 67 -7.56 6.53 2.98
CA VAL A 67 -7.51 5.78 4.24
C VAL A 67 -8.76 4.93 4.33
N ASN A 68 -8.60 3.63 4.54
CA ASN A 68 -9.67 2.77 4.99
C ASN A 68 -9.58 2.65 6.51
N VAL A 69 -10.48 3.34 7.22
CA VAL A 69 -10.50 3.40 8.69
C VAL A 69 -10.79 2.02 9.29
N ALA A 70 -11.72 1.25 8.69
CA ALA A 70 -12.07 -0.08 9.16
C ALA A 70 -10.86 -1.04 9.12
N SER A 71 -10.09 -1.00 8.04
CA SER A 71 -8.89 -1.84 7.91
C SER A 71 -7.62 -1.21 8.48
N ASN A 72 -7.66 0.08 8.84
CA ASN A 72 -6.51 0.92 9.18
C ASN A 72 -5.36 0.79 8.16
N VAL A 73 -5.72 0.88 6.87
CA VAL A 73 -4.78 0.81 5.75
C VAL A 73 -4.81 2.12 5.00
N VAL A 74 -3.63 2.62 4.62
CA VAL A 74 -3.49 3.79 3.76
C VAL A 74 -2.95 3.33 2.41
N ALA A 75 -3.65 3.69 1.34
CA ALA A 75 -3.14 3.58 -0.02
C ALA A 75 -2.66 4.96 -0.48
N VAL A 76 -1.47 5.03 -1.06
CA VAL A 76 -0.85 6.26 -1.54
C VAL A 76 -0.40 6.07 -2.97
N ARG A 77 -0.71 7.05 -3.82
CA ARG A 77 -0.17 7.21 -5.17
C ARG A 77 0.56 8.54 -5.22
N TRP A 78 1.77 8.55 -5.75
CA TRP A 78 2.54 9.78 -5.98
C TRP A 78 3.19 9.72 -7.36
N PHE A 79 3.46 10.88 -7.93
CA PHE A 79 4.17 11.02 -9.19
C PHE A 79 5.53 11.68 -8.96
N ASP A 80 6.62 10.91 -9.06
CA ASP A 80 7.97 11.44 -8.88
C ASP A 80 8.64 11.82 -10.21
N ASN A 81 8.65 10.96 -11.25
CA ASN A 81 9.36 11.31 -12.49
C ASN A 81 8.80 10.67 -13.76
N ASN A 82 8.86 11.41 -14.87
CA ASN A 82 8.73 10.89 -16.23
C ASN A 82 10.13 10.50 -16.73
N LYS A 83 10.69 9.36 -16.30
CA LYS A 83 11.74 8.75 -17.11
C LYS A 83 11.05 7.92 -18.18
N LYS A 84 11.19 8.38 -19.42
CA LYS A 84 10.89 7.62 -20.64
C LYS A 84 11.63 6.29 -20.63
#